data_AF-A0A964V480-F1
#
_entry.id   AF-A0A964V480-F1
#
_cell.length_a   1.000
_cell.length_b   1.000
_cell.length_c   1.000
_cell.angle_alpha   90.00
_cell.angle_beta   90.00
_cell.angle_gamma   90.00
#
_symmetry.space_group_name_H-M   'P 1'
#
loop_
_entity.id
_entity.type
_entity.pdbx_description
1 polymer ?
#
loop_
_entity_poly.entity_id
_entity_poly.type
_entity_poly.pdbx_seq_one_letter_code
_entity_poly.pdbx_strand_id
1 'polypeptide(L)'
;MNSAQRSDLLVHPEHGEIPARRLLECVFALTPAGRILHFHLEQTDVIGNDLAVRYTLNGAQPKPERARCQMIPPFVTAFQSR
;
A
#
# COMPACT_ATOMS: atom_id res chain seq x y z
N MET A 1 -5.24 -10.13 -23.13
CA MET A 1 -4.09 -10.48 -22.25
C MET A 1 -4.66 -10.70 -20.86
N ASN A 2 -4.72 -11.95 -20.40
CA ASN A 2 -5.27 -12.31 -19.10
C ASN A 2 -4.26 -11.89 -18.02
N SER A 3 -4.43 -10.70 -17.45
CA SER A 3 -3.71 -10.33 -16.24
C SER A 3 -4.15 -11.29 -15.14
N ALA A 4 -3.29 -12.24 -14.77
CA ALA A 4 -3.48 -13.00 -13.54
C ALA A 4 -3.78 -11.98 -12.42
N GLN A 5 -4.98 -12.05 -11.86
CA GLN A 5 -5.48 -11.04 -10.95
C GLN A 5 -4.77 -11.21 -9.62
N ARG A 6 -3.55 -10.67 -9.54
CA ARG A 6 -2.69 -10.72 -8.37
C ARG A 6 -3.43 -10.08 -7.19
N SER A 7 -3.74 -10.89 -6.19
CA SER A 7 -4.48 -10.49 -4.99
C SER A 7 -3.49 -10.10 -3.90
N ASP A 8 -3.09 -8.82 -3.91
CA ASP A 8 -2.23 -8.23 -2.90
C ASP A 8 -3.11 -7.60 -1.81
N LEU A 9 -2.86 -7.91 -0.53
CA LEU A 9 -3.63 -7.44 0.61
C LEU A 9 -2.73 -6.84 1.69
N LEU A 10 -3.16 -5.76 2.36
CA LEU A 10 -2.52 -5.21 3.55
C LEU A 10 -3.41 -5.45 4.77
N VAL A 11 -2.85 -6.00 5.84
CA VAL A 11 -3.47 -6.09 7.17
C VAL A 11 -3.23 -4.78 7.90
N HIS A 12 -4.26 -3.93 7.98
CA HIS A 12 -4.22 -2.64 8.65
C HIS A 12 -4.95 -2.72 10.01
N PRO A 13 -4.36 -2.17 11.10
CA PRO A 13 -4.94 -2.29 12.45
C PRO A 13 -6.35 -1.69 12.57
N GLU A 14 -6.63 -0.62 11.83
CA GLU A 14 -7.92 0.08 11.89
C GLU A 14 -8.92 -0.36 10.81
N HIS A 15 -8.45 -0.96 9.71
CA HIS A 15 -9.27 -1.22 8.52
C HIS A 15 -9.39 -2.72 8.17
N GLY A 16 -8.71 -3.59 8.92
CA GLY A 16 -8.66 -5.01 8.61
C GLY A 16 -7.84 -5.29 7.34
N GLU A 17 -8.20 -6.33 6.60
CA GLU A 17 -7.57 -6.65 5.32
C GLU A 17 -8.11 -5.75 4.22
N ILE A 18 -7.24 -4.95 3.61
CA ILE A 18 -7.59 -4.03 2.54
C ILE A 18 -6.79 -4.31 1.27
N PRO A 19 -7.34 -4.05 0.07
CA PRO A 19 -6.62 -4.21 -1.19
C PRO A 19 -5.35 -3.37 -1.20
N ALA A 20 -4.25 -3.98 -1.61
CA ALA A 20 -2.97 -3.33 -1.70
C ALA A 20 -2.32 -3.53 -3.08
N ARG A 21 -1.28 -2.74 -3.36
CA ARG A 21 -0.41 -2.95 -4.50
C ARG A 21 0.98 -2.47 -4.16
N ARG A 22 1.99 -3.26 -4.50
CA ARG A 22 3.38 -2.82 -4.49
C ARG A 22 3.73 -2.10 -5.78
N LEU A 23 4.34 -0.93 -5.64
CA LEU A 23 4.95 -0.19 -6.73
C LEU A 23 6.36 0.20 -6.27
N LEU A 24 7.38 -0.30 -6.98
CA LEU A 24 8.79 -0.14 -6.59
C LEU A 24 9.02 -0.67 -5.15
N GLU A 25 9.42 0.23 -4.23
CA GLU A 25 9.68 -0.06 -2.82
C GLU A 25 8.55 0.45 -1.90
N CYS A 26 7.39 0.76 -2.47
CA CYS A 26 6.23 1.30 -1.78
C CYS A 26 5.06 0.31 -1.85
N VAL A 27 4.27 0.27 -0.79
CA VAL A 27 3.00 -0.45 -0.68
C VAL A 27 1.89 0.59 -0.57
N PHE A 28 0.98 0.57 -1.52
CA PHE A 28 -0.21 1.41 -1.54
C PHE A 28 -1.42 0.56 -1.18
N ALA A 29 -2.28 1.06 -0.30
CA ALA A 29 -3.49 0.36 0.10
C ALA A 29 -4.71 1.27 -0.01
N LEU A 30 -5.84 0.70 -0.45
CA LEU A 30 -7.09 1.44 -0.61
C LEU A 30 -8.01 1.16 0.58
N THR A 31 -8.28 2.19 1.39
CA THR A 31 -9.22 2.05 2.51
C THR A 31 -10.66 1.91 2.01
N PRO A 32 -11.58 1.37 2.82
CA PRO A 32 -13.00 1.32 2.48
C PRO A 32 -13.62 2.71 2.19
N ALA A 33 -13.03 3.78 2.72
CA ALA A 33 -13.47 5.16 2.49
C ALA A 33 -12.87 5.77 1.19
N GLY A 34 -12.15 4.99 0.38
CA GLY A 34 -11.56 5.47 -0.87
C GLY A 34 -10.25 6.25 -0.71
N ARG A 35 -9.67 6.29 0.50
CA ARG A 35 -8.38 6.94 0.75
C ARG A 35 -7.24 5.99 0.40
N ILE A 36 -6.19 6.52 -0.24
CA ILE A 36 -4.95 5.77 -0.46
C ILE A 36 -4.03 5.96 0.74
N LEU A 37 -3.63 4.85 1.35
CA LEU A 37 -2.55 4.78 2.32
C LEU A 37 -1.25 4.43 1.60
N HIS A 38 -0.14 4.94 2.11
CA HIS A 38 1.18 4.70 1.56
C HIS A 38 2.14 4.30 2.68
N PHE A 39 2.82 3.18 2.46
CA PHE A 39 3.85 2.64 3.33
C PHE A 39 5.07 2.26 2.52
N HIS A 40 6.25 2.36 3.10
CA HIS A 40 7.44 1.78 2.49
C HIS A 40 7.53 0.29 2.81
N LEU A 41 8.17 -0.47 1.92
CA LEU A 41 8.33 -1.91 2.11
C LEU A 41 9.05 -2.26 3.42
N GLU A 42 9.97 -1.41 3.91
CA GLU A 42 10.63 -1.64 5.21
C GLU A 42 9.67 -1.57 6.42
N GLN A 43 8.51 -0.95 6.24
CA GLN A 43 7.47 -0.82 7.27
C GLN A 43 6.50 -2.00 7.26
N THR A 44 6.73 -2.98 6.39
CA THR A 44 5.85 -4.13 6.20
C THR A 44 6.63 -5.43 6.28
N ASP A 45 6.05 -6.40 6.96
CA ASP A 45 6.42 -7.80 6.76
C ASP A 45 5.64 -8.35 5.57
N VAL A 46 6.32 -9.11 4.71
CA VAL A 46 5.77 -9.61 3.45
C VAL A 46 5.69 -11.13 3.50
N ILE A 47 4.49 -11.67 3.36
CA ILE A 47 4.25 -13.11 3.29
C ILE A 47 3.47 -13.40 2.02
N GLY A 48 3.99 -14.24 1.14
CA GLY A 48 3.28 -14.58 -0.08
C GLY A 48 4.13 -15.28 -1.14
N ASN A 49 3.53 -15.42 -2.30
CA ASN A 49 4.15 -15.95 -3.51
C ASN A 49 3.87 -15.01 -4.70
N ASP A 50 4.21 -15.43 -5.91
CA ASP A 50 4.07 -14.59 -7.11
C ASP A 50 2.61 -14.26 -7.47
N LEU A 51 1.63 -14.99 -6.92
CA LEU A 51 0.20 -14.84 -7.22
C LEU A 51 -0.56 -14.04 -6.15
N ALA A 52 -0.12 -14.15 -4.90
CA ALA A 52 -0.77 -13.50 -3.76
C ALA A 52 0.27 -13.06 -2.73
N VAL A 53 0.20 -11.79 -2.33
CA VAL A 53 1.08 -11.21 -1.30
C VAL A 53 0.24 -10.58 -0.20
N ARG A 54 0.56 -10.92 1.05
CA ARG A 54 0.00 -10.28 2.24
C ARG A 54 1.09 -9.44 2.90
N TYR A 55 0.76 -8.18 3.15
CA TYR A 55 1.59 -7.22 3.86
C TYR A 55 1.01 -7.01 5.27
N THR A 56 1.88 -6.94 6.28
CA THR A 56 1.49 -6.60 7.66
C THR A 56 2.36 -5.46 8.16
N LEU A 57 1.78 -4.43 8.76
CA LEU A 57 2.55 -3.32 9.33
C LEU A 57 3.38 -3.81 10.53
N ASN A 58 4.68 -3.56 10.51
CA ASN A 58 5.62 -4.02 11.55
C ASN A 58 5.98 -2.94 12.58
N GLY A 59 5.39 -1.74 12.47
CA GLY A 59 5.63 -0.61 13.37
C GLY A 59 6.94 0.15 13.13
N ALA A 60 7.73 -0.22 12.11
CA ALA A 60 8.93 0.51 11.77
C ALA A 60 8.61 1.93 11.25
N GLN A 61 9.46 2.88 11.65
CA GLN A 61 9.41 4.23 11.11
C GLN A 61 10.03 4.25 9.70
N PRO A 62 9.52 5.10 8.80
CA PRO A 62 10.14 5.32 7.50
C PRO A 62 11.59 5.78 7.67
N LYS A 63 12.48 5.32 6.79
CA LYS A 63 13.87 5.81 6.82
C LYS A 63 13.92 7.32 6.55
N PRO A 64 14.85 8.08 7.18
CA PRO A 64 14.94 9.53 7.01
C PRO A 64 15.04 9.98 5.55
N GLU A 65 15.80 9.25 4.73
CA GLU A 65 15.96 9.53 3.29
C GLU A 65 14.66 9.34 2.48
N ARG A 66 13.70 8.58 3.01
CA ARG A 66 12.38 8.31 2.39
C ARG A 66 11.26 9.19 2.97
N ALA A 67 11.59 10.13 3.86
CA ALA A 67 10.60 11.07 4.42
C ALA A 67 9.87 11.88 3.32
N ARG A 68 10.54 12.15 2.19
CA ARG A 68 9.93 12.87 1.05
C ARG A 68 8.80 12.11 0.37
N CYS A 69 8.79 10.77 0.43
CA CYS A 69 7.75 9.94 -0.17
C CYS A 69 6.46 9.90 0.67
N GLN A 70 6.49 10.38 1.93
CA GLN A 70 5.29 10.49 2.76
C GLN A 70 4.37 11.64 2.32
N MET A 71 4.87 12.58 1.52
CA MET A 71 4.04 13.57 0.84
C MET A 71 3.48 12.95 -0.44
N ILE A 72 2.34 12.25 -0.34
CA ILE A 72 1.47 12.13 -1.50
C ILE A 72 0.95 13.56 -1.76
N PRO A 73 1.24 14.18 -2.93
CA PRO A 73 0.75 15.52 -3.20
C PRO A 73 -0.79 15.51 -3.06
N PRO A 74 -1.38 16.42 -2.28
CA PRO A 74 -2.83 16.46 -2.07
C PRO A 74 -3.64 16.80 -3.35
N PHE A 75 -2.97 16.95 -4.51
CA PHE A 75 -3.53 17.49 -5.74
C PHE A 75 -3.29 16.62 -6.97
N VAL A 76 -3.29 15.30 -6.85
CA VAL A 76 -3.44 14.47 -8.06
C VAL A 76 -4.93 14.38 -8.36
N THR A 77 -5.40 15.22 -9.28
CA THR A 77 -6.80 15.34 -9.73
C THR A 77 -7.40 14.02 -10.27
N ALA A 78 -6.57 12.99 -10.43
CA ALA A 78 -6.97 11.65 -10.88
C ALA A 78 -7.89 10.89 -9.90
N PHE A 79 -8.01 11.33 -8.64
CA PHE A 79 -8.82 10.67 -7.60
C PHE A 79 -10.04 11.47 -7.14
N GLN A 80 -10.40 12.57 -7.84
CA GLN A 80 -11.68 13.24 -7.57
C GLN A 80 -12.83 12.35 -8.05
N SER A 81 -13.51 11.70 -7.11
CA SER A 81 -14.81 11.07 -7.34
C SER A 81 -15.80 12.13 -7.80
N ARG A 82 -16.39 11.91 -8.98
CA ARG A 82 -17.54 12.67 -9.47
C ARG A 82 -18.74 12.53 -8.54
#